data_AF-A0A8I3PNE2-F1
#
_entry.id   AF-A0A8I3PNE2-F1
#
_cell.length_a   1.000
_cell.length_b   1.000
_cell.length_c   1.000
_cell.angle_alpha   90.00
_cell.angle_beta   90.00
_cell.angle_gamma   90.00
#
_symmetry.space_group_name_H-M   'P 1'
#
loop_
_entity.id
_entity.type
_entity.pdbx_description
1 polymer ?
#
loop_
_entity_poly.entity_id
_entity_poly.type
_entity_poly.pdbx_seq_one_letter_code
_entity_poly.pdbx_strand_id
1 'polypeptide(L)'
;MSGPSRSPEPARHSLMDEAKARLKKHDVGTKYSHLSSNKFSVLLPLLVKEGKLYLLFTLRSEKRDTLITPVVGFIDHNFQAQPNPDEVKSVFLVPLEYFLHPHVYHQSYLTHSDHHVVIHCFEYTNPEDGVTYQVKGVTAKLALFLALIILGRKPIFEMEFNLNDLISSSEENFLKLHKHATSKL
;
A
#
# COMPACT_ATOMS: atom_id res chain seq x y z
N MET A 1 36.81 5.79 -0.14
CA MET A 1 35.59 5.06 0.22
C MET A 1 34.55 6.09 0.62
N SER A 2 33.56 6.32 -0.23
CA SER A 2 32.51 7.32 0.00
C SER A 2 31.43 6.69 0.89
N GLY A 3 31.25 7.21 2.10
CA GLY A 3 30.20 6.74 3.01
C GLY A 3 28.78 7.03 2.46
N PRO A 4 27.74 6.36 2.97
CA PRO A 4 26.38 6.57 2.50
C PRO A 4 25.96 8.01 2.75
N SER A 5 25.57 8.72 1.68
CA SER A 5 25.12 10.10 1.75
C SER A 5 23.80 10.19 2.53
N ARG A 6 23.87 10.63 3.79
CA ARG A 6 22.68 11.04 4.53
C ARG A 6 22.06 12.23 3.79
N SER A 7 20.82 12.08 3.32
CA SER A 7 20.05 13.21 2.82
C SER A 7 19.90 14.26 3.94
N PRO A 8 20.06 15.56 3.67
CA PRO A 8 19.92 16.59 4.70
C PRO A 8 18.52 16.54 5.36
N GLU A 9 18.42 16.66 6.68
CA GLU A 9 17.13 16.68 7.40
C GLU A 9 16.06 17.60 6.80
N PRO A 10 16.38 18.81 6.30
CA PRO A 10 15.38 19.70 5.69
C PRO A 10 14.69 19.08 4.47
N ALA A 11 15.42 18.32 3.65
CA ALA A 11 14.87 17.65 2.46
C ALA A 11 13.94 16.49 2.84
N ARG A 12 14.21 15.81 3.96
CA ARG A 12 13.37 14.71 4.45
C ARG A 12 12.04 15.22 5.01
N HIS A 13 12.07 16.29 5.80
CA HIS A 13 10.86 16.93 6.33
C HIS A 13 9.96 17.41 5.18
N SER A 14 10.54 18.06 4.17
CA SER A 14 9.82 18.52 2.97
C SER A 14 9.07 17.38 2.24
N LEU A 15 9.75 16.25 2.00
CA LEU A 15 9.12 15.08 1.35
C LEU A 15 7.96 14.50 2.16
N MET A 16 8.12 14.39 3.48
CA MET A 16 7.10 13.84 4.36
C MET A 16 5.89 14.77 4.49
N ASP A 17 6.13 16.08 4.52
CA ASP A 17 5.07 17.08 4.60
C ASP A 17 4.29 17.20 3.29
N GLU A 18 4.96 17.05 2.13
CA GLU A 18 4.28 16.93 0.85
C GLU A 18 3.40 15.67 0.78
N ALA A 19 3.91 14.52 1.23
CA ALA A 19 3.14 13.29 1.30
C ALA A 19 1.89 13.45 2.19
N LYS A 20 2.03 14.05 3.38
CA LYS A 20 0.89 14.39 4.26
C LYS A 20 -0.13 15.28 3.56
N ALA A 21 0.31 16.33 2.88
CA ALA A 21 -0.57 17.28 2.20
C ALA A 21 -1.41 16.61 1.09
N ARG A 22 -0.80 15.69 0.33
CA ARG A 22 -1.48 14.90 -0.70
C ARG A 22 -2.48 13.90 -0.09
N LEU A 23 -2.09 13.23 1.00
CA LEU A 23 -2.93 12.23 1.68
C LEU A 23 -4.15 12.83 2.36
N LYS A 24 -4.03 14.04 2.94
CA LYS A 24 -5.15 14.71 3.62
C LYS A 24 -6.37 14.91 2.72
N LYS A 25 -6.17 15.01 1.39
CA LYS A 25 -7.26 15.13 0.40
C LYS A 25 -8.06 13.84 0.21
N HIS A 26 -7.51 12.71 0.64
CA HIS A 26 -8.06 11.36 0.48
C HIS A 26 -8.48 10.72 1.81
N ASP A 27 -8.45 11.49 2.91
CA ASP A 27 -8.88 11.03 4.22
C ASP A 27 -10.41 11.00 4.29
N VAL A 28 -10.96 9.79 4.45
CA VAL A 28 -12.40 9.55 4.62
C VAL A 28 -12.79 9.36 6.09
N GLY A 29 -11.82 9.44 7.01
CA GLY A 29 -12.02 9.26 8.44
C GLY A 29 -12.77 7.97 8.77
N THR A 30 -13.81 8.10 9.60
CA THR A 30 -14.62 6.97 10.06
C THR A 30 -15.91 6.76 9.26
N LYS A 31 -16.05 7.40 8.08
CA LYS A 31 -17.28 7.43 7.26
C LYS A 31 -17.90 6.04 7.06
N TYR A 32 -17.10 5.01 6.81
CA TYR A 32 -17.57 3.65 6.53
C TYR A 32 -17.44 2.67 7.69
N SER A 33 -17.01 3.14 8.86
CA SER A 33 -16.75 2.28 10.01
C SER A 33 -18.00 1.56 10.53
N HIS A 34 -19.20 1.96 10.13
CA HIS A 34 -20.46 1.35 10.56
C HIS A 34 -20.93 0.18 9.68
N LEU A 35 -20.27 -0.09 8.54
CA LEU A 35 -20.76 -1.05 7.53
C LEU A 35 -20.59 -2.53 7.88
N SER A 36 -19.72 -2.88 8.82
CA SER A 36 -19.53 -4.27 9.27
C SER A 36 -19.23 -4.32 10.77
N SER A 37 -19.70 -5.36 11.45
CA SER A 37 -19.35 -5.64 12.84
C SER A 37 -17.96 -6.28 12.98
N ASN A 38 -17.50 -7.03 11.96
CA ASN A 38 -16.18 -7.65 11.94
C ASN A 38 -15.17 -6.72 11.24
N LYS A 39 -14.40 -5.97 12.04
CA LYS A 39 -13.53 -4.87 11.57
C LYS A 39 -12.07 -5.20 11.80
N PHE A 40 -11.27 -4.94 10.78
CA PHE A 40 -9.82 -5.04 10.87
C PHE A 40 -9.22 -3.75 10.35
N SER A 41 -8.13 -3.30 10.98
CA SER A 41 -7.37 -2.14 10.53
C SER A 41 -5.97 -2.58 10.13
N VAL A 42 -5.46 -2.00 9.06
CA VAL A 42 -4.09 -2.22 8.60
C VAL A 42 -3.35 -0.91 8.58
N LEU A 43 -2.15 -0.88 9.17
CA LEU A 43 -1.25 0.25 9.05
C LEU A 43 -0.50 0.15 7.72
N LEU A 44 -0.40 1.26 6.99
CA LEU A 44 0.49 1.45 5.84
C LEU A 44 1.65 2.35 6.31
N PRO A 45 2.69 1.75 6.92
CA PRO A 45 3.82 2.48 7.52
C PRO A 45 4.76 3.05 6.44
N LEU A 46 4.74 4.37 6.30
CA LEU A 46 5.65 5.13 5.44
C LEU A 46 6.84 5.65 6.23
N LEU A 47 8.03 5.52 5.64
CA LEU A 47 9.26 6.11 6.17
C LEU A 47 10.12 6.69 5.05
N VAL A 48 11.03 7.59 5.42
CA VAL A 48 12.04 8.14 4.52
C VAL A 48 13.38 7.46 4.81
N LYS A 49 13.93 6.75 3.81
CA LYS A 49 15.29 6.19 3.84
C LYS A 49 16.02 6.70 2.59
N GLU A 50 17.26 7.17 2.75
CA GLU A 50 18.09 7.64 1.61
C GLU A 50 17.41 8.67 0.68
N GLY A 51 16.55 9.53 1.25
CA GLY A 51 15.83 10.56 0.48
C GLY A 51 14.67 10.04 -0.38
N LYS A 52 14.26 8.77 -0.21
CA LYS A 52 13.10 8.17 -0.88
C LYS A 52 12.09 7.67 0.16
N LEU A 53 10.83 7.58 -0.25
CA LEU A 53 9.77 7.00 0.56
C LEU A 53 9.74 5.48 0.39
N TYR A 54 9.59 4.78 1.50
CA TYR A 54 9.47 3.32 1.57
C TYR A 54 8.20 2.95 2.33
N LEU A 55 7.61 1.83 1.93
CA LEU A 55 6.58 1.14 2.70
C LEU A 55 7.21 -0.05 3.44
N LEU A 56 6.86 -0.20 4.71
CA LEU A 56 7.25 -1.35 5.53
C LEU A 56 6.16 -2.44 5.47
N PHE A 57 6.56 -3.69 5.25
CA PHE A 57 5.66 -4.83 5.09
C PHE A 57 5.98 -5.95 6.10
N THR A 58 4.96 -6.78 6.37
CA THR A 58 5.06 -8.01 7.18
C THR A 58 4.48 -9.20 6.41
N LEU A 59 5.01 -10.41 6.60
CA LEU A 59 4.49 -11.65 6.05
C LEU A 59 3.66 -12.44 7.10
N ARG A 60 2.42 -12.84 6.80
CA ARG A 60 1.45 -13.45 7.74
C ARG A 60 0.75 -14.71 7.18
N SER A 61 0.02 -15.45 8.01
CA SER A 61 -0.82 -16.60 7.64
C SER A 61 -2.27 -16.22 7.22
N GLU A 62 -2.95 -17.10 6.49
CA GLU A 62 -4.22 -16.87 5.77
C GLU A 62 -5.47 -16.70 6.67
N LYS A 63 -6.40 -15.78 6.31
CA LYS A 63 -7.77 -15.62 6.88
C LYS A 63 -8.74 -15.07 5.82
N ARG A 64 -10.07 -15.31 5.99
CA ARG A 64 -11.15 -14.92 5.05
C ARG A 64 -12.23 -14.02 5.70
N ASP A 65 -12.92 -13.28 4.82
CA ASP A 65 -14.09 -12.41 4.97
C ASP A 65 -14.04 -11.31 6.04
N THR A 66 -13.74 -10.09 5.61
CA THR A 66 -13.40 -8.98 6.51
C THR A 66 -13.48 -7.62 5.82
N LEU A 67 -14.00 -6.60 6.51
CA LEU A 67 -13.82 -5.20 6.15
C LEU A 67 -12.46 -4.70 6.67
N ILE A 68 -11.62 -4.22 5.75
CA ILE A 68 -10.27 -3.70 6.05
C ILE A 68 -10.28 -2.18 5.96
N THR A 69 -9.89 -1.50 7.04
CA THR A 69 -9.65 -0.05 7.06
C THR A 69 -8.14 0.22 6.98
N PRO A 70 -7.61 0.70 5.84
CA PRO A 70 -6.22 1.11 5.75
C PRO A 70 -6.00 2.46 6.42
N VAL A 71 -4.94 2.57 7.22
CA VAL A 71 -4.51 3.80 7.90
C VAL A 71 -3.07 4.06 7.51
N VAL A 72 -2.76 5.25 7.01
CA VAL A 72 -1.37 5.60 6.67
C VAL A 72 -0.67 6.14 7.92
N GLY A 73 0.46 5.53 8.28
CA GLY A 73 1.28 5.93 9.41
C GLY A 73 2.61 6.50 8.97
N PHE A 74 3.07 7.58 9.60
CA PHE A 74 4.37 8.18 9.36
C PHE A 74 5.34 7.71 10.45
N ILE A 75 6.37 6.97 10.06
CA ILE A 75 7.31 6.35 10.99
C ILE A 75 8.56 7.21 11.16
N ASP A 76 9.02 7.35 12.41
CA ASP A 76 10.26 8.07 12.71
C ASP A 76 11.47 7.36 12.10
N HIS A 77 12.43 8.13 11.63
CA HIS A 77 13.64 7.63 10.99
C HIS A 77 14.57 6.82 11.90
N ASN A 78 14.46 6.98 13.23
CA ASN A 78 15.23 6.19 14.20
C ASN A 78 14.53 4.88 14.60
N PHE A 79 13.31 4.65 14.11
CA PHE A 79 12.59 3.41 14.38
C PHE A 79 13.39 2.19 13.90
N GLN A 80 13.51 1.19 14.77
CA GLN A 80 14.08 -0.10 14.45
C GLN A 80 13.01 -1.17 14.68
N ALA A 81 12.68 -1.92 13.63
CA ALA A 81 11.69 -2.98 13.73
C ALA A 81 12.20 -4.12 14.63
N GLN A 82 11.40 -4.50 15.63
CA GLN A 82 11.65 -5.65 16.49
C GLN A 82 10.55 -6.69 16.24
N PRO A 83 10.70 -7.59 15.25
CA PRO A 83 9.65 -8.54 14.89
C PRO A 83 9.40 -9.53 16.03
N ASN A 84 8.12 -9.74 16.36
CA ASN A 84 7.70 -10.84 17.22
C ASN A 84 7.72 -12.14 16.40
N PRO A 85 8.59 -13.11 16.69
CA PRO A 85 8.72 -14.34 15.89
C PRO A 85 7.47 -15.22 15.90
N ASP A 86 6.60 -15.08 16.90
CA ASP A 86 5.33 -15.83 16.98
C ASP A 86 4.33 -15.41 15.89
N GLU A 87 4.47 -14.19 15.38
CA GLU A 87 3.50 -13.60 14.43
C GLU A 87 4.12 -13.16 13.10
N VAL A 88 5.38 -12.71 13.13
CA VAL A 88 6.04 -12.02 12.02
C VAL A 88 7.35 -12.72 11.70
N LYS A 89 7.37 -13.41 10.56
CA LYS A 89 8.57 -14.11 10.06
C LYS A 89 9.69 -13.14 9.70
N SER A 90 9.36 -12.04 9.04
CA SER A 90 10.32 -11.02 8.62
C SER A 90 9.65 -9.67 8.37
N VAL A 91 10.47 -8.63 8.39
CA VAL A 91 10.11 -7.25 8.06
C VAL A 91 11.05 -6.78 6.96
N PHE A 92 10.48 -6.16 5.93
CA PHE A 92 11.24 -5.65 4.80
C PHE A 92 10.67 -4.33 4.29
N LEU A 93 11.49 -3.58 3.57
CA LEU A 93 11.14 -2.29 2.98
C LEU A 93 11.10 -2.39 1.47
N VAL A 94 10.10 -1.76 0.85
CA VAL A 94 10.02 -1.61 -0.61
C VAL A 94 9.96 -0.12 -0.96
N PRO A 95 10.80 0.39 -1.88
CA PRO A 95 10.69 1.78 -2.35
C PRO A 95 9.29 2.03 -2.92
N LEU A 96 8.64 3.12 -2.53
CA LEU A 96 7.28 3.42 -2.98
C LEU A 96 7.17 3.54 -4.51
N GLU A 97 8.22 4.05 -5.15
CA GLU A 97 8.30 4.17 -6.62
C GLU A 97 8.32 2.82 -7.34
N TYR A 98 8.74 1.74 -6.66
CA TYR A 98 8.75 0.39 -7.21
C TYR A 98 7.35 -0.05 -7.66
N PHE A 99 6.30 0.39 -6.96
CA PHE A 99 4.93 0.05 -7.32
C PHE A 99 4.43 0.77 -8.59
N LEU A 100 5.13 1.81 -9.06
CA LEU A 100 4.84 2.45 -10.34
C LEU A 100 5.75 1.94 -11.47
N HIS A 101 7.00 1.58 -11.14
CA HIS A 101 8.01 1.12 -12.09
C HIS A 101 8.67 -0.18 -11.57
N PRO A 102 7.93 -1.29 -11.50
CA PRO A 102 8.46 -2.55 -11.01
C PRO A 102 9.40 -3.20 -12.02
N HIS A 103 10.37 -3.97 -11.54
CA HIS A 103 11.21 -4.80 -12.40
C HIS A 103 10.49 -6.08 -12.79
N VAL A 104 9.75 -6.67 -11.84
CA VAL A 104 8.93 -7.87 -12.06
C VAL A 104 7.50 -7.58 -11.58
N TYR A 105 6.57 -7.61 -12.53
CA TYR A 105 5.15 -7.41 -12.30
C TYR A 105 4.33 -8.32 -13.19
N HIS A 106 3.30 -8.91 -12.62
CA HIS A 106 2.25 -9.59 -13.35
C HIS A 106 0.89 -9.27 -12.76
N GLN A 107 -0.13 -9.36 -13.59
CA GLN A 107 -1.51 -9.22 -13.18
C GLN A 107 -2.29 -10.48 -13.53
N SER A 108 -3.22 -10.82 -12.65
CA SER A 108 -4.23 -11.84 -12.92
C SER A 108 -5.60 -11.25 -12.72
N TYR A 109 -6.59 -11.84 -13.35
CA TYR A 109 -7.97 -11.39 -13.28
C TYR A 109 -8.79 -12.43 -12.55
N LEU A 110 -9.45 -12.00 -11.48
CA LEU A 110 -10.50 -12.79 -10.86
C LEU A 110 -11.84 -12.24 -11.31
N THR A 111 -12.62 -13.09 -11.96
CA THR A 111 -14.04 -12.82 -12.17
C THR A 111 -14.77 -13.29 -10.92
N HIS A 112 -15.29 -12.35 -10.14
CA HIS A 112 -16.13 -12.67 -9.00
C HIS A 112 -17.48 -11.98 -9.19
N SER A 113 -18.50 -12.77 -9.52
CA SER A 113 -19.89 -12.31 -9.66
C SER A 113 -20.04 -11.10 -10.58
N ASP A 114 -19.70 -11.30 -11.86
CA ASP A 114 -19.73 -10.32 -12.97
C ASP A 114 -18.81 -9.09 -12.81
N HIS A 115 -17.97 -9.06 -11.78
CA HIS A 115 -16.95 -8.03 -11.59
C HIS A 115 -15.57 -8.61 -11.88
N HIS A 116 -14.84 -7.94 -12.77
CA HIS A 116 -13.44 -8.23 -13.03
C HIS A 116 -12.57 -7.50 -12.01
N VAL A 117 -11.99 -8.24 -11.08
CA VAL A 117 -11.03 -7.72 -10.11
C VAL A 117 -9.63 -7.99 -10.64
N VAL A 118 -8.85 -6.93 -10.82
CA VAL A 118 -7.42 -7.03 -11.10
C VAL A 118 -6.69 -7.40 -9.81
N ILE A 119 -5.93 -8.48 -9.85
CA ILE A 119 -4.95 -8.82 -8.81
C ILE A 119 -3.58 -8.42 -9.31
N HIS A 120 -3.02 -7.40 -8.69
CA HIS A 120 -1.62 -7.04 -8.86
C HIS A 120 -0.72 -8.01 -8.10
N CYS A 121 0.40 -8.38 -8.71
CA CYS A 121 1.47 -9.13 -8.08
C CYS A 121 2.82 -8.51 -8.46
N PHE A 122 3.54 -8.04 -7.44
CA PHE A 122 4.87 -7.47 -7.56
C PHE A 122 5.86 -8.42 -6.92
N GLU A 123 6.98 -8.69 -7.60
CA GLU A 123 8.09 -9.41 -6.99
C GLU A 123 9.24 -8.43 -6.75
N TYR A 124 9.66 -8.27 -5.51
CA TYR A 124 10.72 -7.35 -5.14
C TYR A 124 11.89 -8.11 -4.51
N THR A 125 13.05 -8.07 -5.15
CA THR A 125 14.29 -8.57 -4.58
C THR A 125 14.95 -7.46 -3.79
N ASN A 126 15.12 -7.65 -2.49
CA ASN A 126 15.83 -6.71 -1.65
C ASN A 126 17.32 -6.72 -2.03
N PRO A 127 17.91 -5.58 -2.45
CA PRO A 127 19.30 -5.54 -2.87
C PRO A 127 20.30 -5.75 -1.73
N GLU A 128 19.87 -5.58 -0.47
CA GLU A 128 20.75 -5.73 0.70
C GLU A 128 21.02 -7.20 1.07
N ASP A 129 20.01 -8.07 0.94
CA ASP A 129 20.09 -9.48 1.36
C ASP A 129 19.84 -10.49 0.22
N GLY A 130 19.42 -10.02 -0.96
CA GLY A 130 19.10 -10.84 -2.13
C GLY A 130 17.78 -11.61 -2.04
N VAL A 131 16.98 -11.41 -0.98
CA VAL A 131 15.71 -12.13 -0.78
C VAL A 131 14.61 -11.52 -1.65
N THR A 132 13.88 -12.38 -2.36
CA THR A 132 12.72 -11.99 -3.17
C THR A 132 11.42 -12.13 -2.39
N TYR A 133 10.64 -11.06 -2.35
CA TYR A 133 9.34 -10.98 -1.70
C TYR A 133 8.23 -10.78 -2.73
N GLN A 134 7.12 -11.50 -2.58
CA GLN A 134 5.91 -11.29 -3.38
C GLN A 134 4.92 -10.41 -2.62
N VAL A 135 4.51 -9.30 -3.23
CA VAL A 135 3.46 -8.42 -2.73
C VAL A 135 2.26 -8.54 -3.67
N LYS A 136 1.16 -9.13 -3.20
CA LYS A 136 -0.02 -9.44 -4.04
C LYS A 136 -1.35 -9.04 -3.40
N GLY A 137 -2.42 -9.06 -4.20
CA GLY A 137 -3.80 -8.91 -3.73
C GLY A 137 -4.09 -7.52 -3.14
N VAL A 138 -4.88 -7.49 -2.05
CA VAL A 138 -5.27 -6.23 -1.40
C VAL A 138 -4.05 -5.41 -0.95
N THR A 139 -3.02 -6.07 -0.42
CA THR A 139 -1.78 -5.42 -0.01
C THR A 139 -1.09 -4.69 -1.17
N ALA A 140 -0.98 -5.35 -2.32
CA ALA A 140 -0.41 -4.75 -3.53
C ALA A 140 -1.25 -3.58 -4.04
N LYS A 141 -2.58 -3.74 -4.04
CA LYS A 141 -3.52 -2.68 -4.46
C LYS A 141 -3.40 -1.43 -3.58
N LEU A 142 -3.30 -1.60 -2.26
CA LEU A 142 -3.12 -0.49 -1.32
C LEU A 142 -1.76 0.21 -1.53
N ALA A 143 -0.68 -0.55 -1.74
CA ALA A 143 0.65 0.01 -1.99
C ALA A 143 0.70 0.81 -3.31
N LEU A 144 0.11 0.28 -4.38
CA LEU A 144 -0.03 0.97 -5.67
C LEU A 144 -0.85 2.25 -5.53
N PHE A 145 -2.01 2.18 -4.87
CA PHE A 145 -2.87 3.34 -4.66
C PHE A 145 -2.17 4.44 -3.86
N LEU A 146 -1.40 4.06 -2.84
CA LEU A 146 -0.60 4.99 -2.07
C LEU A 146 0.50 5.65 -2.93
N ALA A 147 1.18 4.88 -3.78
CA ALA A 147 2.19 5.39 -4.69
C ALA A 147 1.61 6.38 -5.70
N LEU A 148 0.42 6.11 -6.25
CA LEU A 148 -0.30 7.03 -7.13
C LEU A 148 -0.59 8.37 -6.45
N ILE A 149 -1.17 8.33 -5.24
CA ILE A 149 -1.55 9.54 -4.50
C ILE A 149 -0.32 10.38 -4.18
N ILE A 150 0.73 9.74 -3.63
CA ILE A 150 1.89 10.45 -3.11
C ILE A 150 2.79 10.91 -4.24
N LEU A 151 3.08 10.08 -5.23
CA LEU A 151 4.03 10.42 -6.30
C LEU A 151 3.37 11.19 -7.43
N GLY A 152 2.05 11.03 -7.64
CA GLY A 152 1.30 11.73 -8.70
C GLY A 152 1.75 11.36 -10.11
N ARG A 153 2.30 10.16 -10.30
CA ARG A 153 2.79 9.63 -11.58
C ARG A 153 2.00 8.38 -11.98
N LYS A 154 1.92 8.13 -13.28
CA LYS A 154 1.30 6.91 -13.82
C LYS A 154 2.27 5.72 -13.72
N PRO A 155 1.78 4.49 -13.47
CA PRO A 155 2.61 3.30 -13.58
C PRO A 155 2.93 2.96 -15.05
N ILE A 156 3.89 2.08 -15.27
CA ILE A 156 4.27 1.55 -16.60
C ILE A 156 3.38 0.41 -17.11
N PHE A 157 2.29 0.12 -16.41
CA PHE A 157 1.36 -0.97 -16.70
C PHE A 157 -0.08 -0.45 -16.61
N GLU A 158 -1.03 -1.20 -17.19
CA GLU A 158 -2.44 -0.86 -17.13
C GLU A 158 -3.02 -1.04 -15.72
N MET A 159 -3.93 -0.15 -15.33
CA MET A 159 -4.53 -0.16 -14.00
C MET A 159 -6.02 0.15 -14.04
N GLU A 160 -6.75 -0.33 -13.03
CA GLU A 160 -8.19 -0.17 -12.88
C GLU A 160 -8.61 1.18 -12.30
N PHE A 161 -7.66 1.98 -11.83
CA PHE A 161 -7.94 3.25 -11.15
C PHE A 161 -8.15 4.40 -12.15
N ASN A 162 -9.20 5.18 -11.94
CA ASN A 162 -9.36 6.44 -12.65
C ASN A 162 -8.51 7.53 -11.96
N LEU A 163 -7.36 7.84 -12.55
CA LEU A 163 -6.42 8.83 -12.00
C LEU A 163 -6.99 10.25 -11.91
N ASN A 164 -7.97 10.59 -12.76
CA ASN A 164 -8.60 11.90 -12.74
C ASN A 164 -9.65 12.02 -11.63
N ASP A 165 -10.09 10.89 -11.06
CA ASP A 165 -11.14 10.82 -10.05
C ASP A 165 -10.93 9.61 -9.12
N LEU A 166 -9.76 9.58 -8.47
CA LEU A 166 -9.32 8.43 -7.67
C LEU A 166 -10.28 8.11 -6.52
N ILE A 167 -10.83 9.15 -5.88
CA ILE A 167 -11.71 8.97 -4.71
C ILE A 167 -13.06 8.40 -5.15
N SER A 168 -13.76 9.05 -6.07
CA SER A 168 -15.13 8.66 -6.41
C SER A 168 -15.15 7.30 -7.11
N SER A 169 -14.20 7.04 -8.02
CA SER A 169 -14.08 5.72 -8.65
C SER A 169 -13.73 4.60 -7.66
N SER A 170 -12.94 4.89 -6.62
CA SER A 170 -12.64 3.91 -5.56
C SER A 170 -13.83 3.70 -4.62
N GLU A 171 -14.56 4.76 -4.25
CA GLU A 171 -15.78 4.68 -3.45
C GLU A 171 -16.87 3.89 -4.16
N GLU A 172 -17.09 4.14 -5.46
CA GLU A 172 -18.06 3.40 -6.26
C GLU A 172 -17.72 1.91 -6.35
N ASN A 173 -16.46 1.57 -6.62
CA ASN A 173 -16.01 0.18 -6.66
C ASN A 173 -16.17 -0.51 -5.29
N PHE A 174 -15.82 0.17 -4.20
CA PHE A 174 -16.02 -0.34 -2.84
C PHE A 174 -17.50 -0.59 -2.54
N LEU A 175 -18.38 0.37 -2.84
CA LEU A 175 -19.82 0.25 -2.61
C LEU A 175 -20.46 -0.85 -3.45
N LYS A 176 -20.01 -1.03 -4.72
CA LYS A 176 -20.45 -2.14 -5.58
C LYS A 176 -20.09 -3.50 -4.96
N LEU A 177 -18.84 -3.68 -4.54
CA LEU A 177 -18.38 -4.91 -3.89
C LEU A 177 -19.14 -5.17 -2.56
N HIS A 178 -19.36 -4.12 -1.76
CA HIS A 178 -20.10 -4.23 -0.49
C HIS A 178 -21.57 -4.63 -0.68
N LYS A 179 -22.29 -3.97 -1.60
CA LYS A 179 -23.69 -4.31 -1.93
C LYS A 179 -23.82 -5.76 -2.36
N HIS A 180 -22.88 -6.23 -3.16
CA HIS A 180 -22.89 -7.60 -3.64
C HIS A 180 -22.54 -8.63 -2.54
N ALA A 181 -21.58 -8.32 -1.65
CA ALA A 181 -21.26 -9.18 -0.52
C ALA A 181 -22.44 -9.32 0.46
N THR A 182 -23.18 -8.23 0.67
CA THR A 182 -24.37 -8.21 1.55
C THR A 182 -25.62 -8.81 0.90
N SER A 183 -25.75 -8.82 -0.43
CA SER A 183 -26.88 -9.46 -1.12
C SER A 183 -26.80 -11.00 -1.18
N LYS A 184 -25.66 -11.59 -0.81
CA LYS A 184 -25.44 -13.04 -0.76
C LYS A 184 -25.54 -13.63 0.65
N LEU A 185 -25.83 -12.80 1.65
CA LEU A 185 -26.16 -13.14 3.04
C LEU A 185 -27.68 -13.17 3.22
#